data_AF-A0A0N0LZN5-F1
#
_entry.id   AF-A0A0N0LZN5-F1
#
_cell.length_a   1.000
_cell.length_b   1.000
_cell.length_c   1.000
_cell.angle_alpha   90.00
_cell.angle_beta   90.00
_cell.angle_gamma   90.00
#
_symmetry.space_group_name_H-M   'P 1'
#
loop_
_entity.id
_entity.type
_entity.pdbx_description
1 polymer ?
#
loop_
_entity_poly.entity_id
_entity_poly.type
_entity_poly.pdbx_seq_one_letter_code
_entity_poly.pdbx_strand_id
1 'polypeptide(L)'
;MVSLHRPRRARPKNNSKGTVFINHVIERLREDPSKLNIIRKNLDEYRQQRFLKRGFLLAIERFDWVFEASNNVDDICEQILADDYIGNRLRRYPLLFKGVR
;
A
#
# COMPACT_ATOMS: atom_id res chain seq x y z
N MET A 1 -36.88 21.12 2.47
CA MET A 1 -35.73 20.94 3.38
C MET A 1 -34.48 20.80 2.53
N VAL A 2 -33.54 21.74 2.62
CA VAL A 2 -32.34 21.79 1.75
C VAL A 2 -31.21 21.02 2.42
N SER A 3 -30.76 19.91 1.81
CA SER A 3 -29.61 19.14 2.31
C SER A 3 -28.31 19.90 2.08
N LEU A 4 -27.69 20.38 3.15
CA LEU A 4 -26.35 20.97 3.16
C LEU A 4 -25.29 19.88 2.87
N HIS A 5 -24.94 19.71 1.60
CA HIS A 5 -23.73 18.97 1.22
C HIS A 5 -22.51 19.78 1.66
N ARG A 6 -21.93 19.42 2.82
CA ARG A 6 -20.68 20.02 3.30
C ARG A 6 -19.56 19.64 2.31
N PRO A 7 -18.94 20.60 1.60
CA PRO A 7 -17.85 20.28 0.70
C PRO A 7 -16.70 19.68 1.51
N ARG A 8 -16.24 18.49 1.12
CA ARG A 8 -15.05 17.86 1.72
C ARG A 8 -13.87 18.79 1.43
N ARG A 9 -13.40 19.51 2.45
CA ARG A 9 -12.16 20.29 2.38
C ARG A 9 -11.03 19.35 1.96
N ALA A 10 -10.44 19.62 0.80
CA ALA A 10 -9.21 18.96 0.37
C ALA A 10 -8.12 19.31 1.38
N ARG A 11 -7.74 18.34 2.20
CA ARG A 11 -6.65 18.51 3.16
C ARG A 11 -5.34 18.53 2.35
N PRO A 12 -4.48 19.55 2.50
CA PRO A 12 -3.22 19.57 1.77
C PRO A 12 -2.40 18.32 2.14
N LYS A 13 -2.05 17.54 1.11
CA LYS A 13 -1.24 16.32 1.18
C LYS A 13 0.21 16.73 1.50
N ASN A 14 0.51 17.16 2.72
CA ASN A 14 1.91 17.25 3.15
C ASN A 14 2.41 15.83 3.46
N ASN A 15 2.63 15.06 2.39
CA ASN A 15 2.86 13.62 2.41
C ASN A 15 4.36 13.26 2.33
N SER A 16 5.24 14.25 2.50
CA SER A 16 6.69 14.14 2.28
C SER A 16 7.32 12.97 3.03
N LYS A 17 7.00 12.79 4.33
CA LYS A 17 7.49 11.65 5.13
C LYS A 17 7.00 10.28 4.61
N GLY A 18 5.76 10.23 4.11
CA GLY A 18 5.20 9.01 3.52
C GLY A 18 5.89 8.66 2.20
N THR A 19 6.19 9.67 1.38
CA THR A 19 6.94 9.49 0.13
C THR A 19 8.36 9.00 0.38
N VAL A 20 9.10 9.57 1.36
CA VAL A 20 10.46 9.10 1.70
C VAL A 20 10.45 7.63 2.14
N PHE A 21 9.50 7.25 3.01
CA PHE A 21 9.38 5.86 3.44
C PHE A 21 9.12 4.90 2.27
N ILE A 22 8.18 5.24 1.37
CA ILE A 22 7.87 4.41 0.21
C ILE A 22 9.08 4.30 -0.72
N ASN A 23 9.80 5.39 -0.98
CA ASN A 23 10.99 5.34 -1.84
C ASN A 23 12.06 4.39 -1.26
N HIS A 24 12.32 4.46 0.06
CA HIS A 24 13.24 3.53 0.70
C HIS A 24 12.75 2.08 0.61
N VAL A 25 11.45 1.82 0.74
CA VAL A 25 10.88 0.48 0.53
C VAL A 25 11.16 0.00 -0.90
N ILE A 26 10.95 0.84 -1.91
CA ILE A 26 11.22 0.49 -3.32
C ILE A 26 12.69 0.17 -3.55
N GLU A 27 13.61 0.99 -3.02
CA GLU A 27 15.05 0.74 -3.10
C GLU A 27 15.39 -0.64 -2.52
N ARG A 28 14.90 -0.96 -1.31
CA ARG A 28 15.16 -2.24 -0.66
C ARG A 28 14.58 -3.44 -1.37
N LEU A 29 13.42 -3.29 -2.02
CA LEU A 29 12.83 -4.36 -2.83
C LEU A 29 13.66 -4.63 -4.09
N ARG A 30 14.12 -3.57 -4.77
CA ARG A 30 14.98 -3.71 -5.95
C ARG A 30 16.36 -4.29 -5.63
N GLU A 31 16.95 -3.90 -4.50
CA GLU A 31 18.20 -4.47 -4.01
C GLU A 31 18.07 -5.96 -3.64
N ASP A 32 16.92 -6.35 -3.11
CA ASP A 32 16.66 -7.72 -2.66
C ASP A 32 15.19 -8.11 -2.89
N PRO A 33 14.89 -8.72 -4.05
CA PRO A 33 13.54 -9.14 -4.41
C PRO A 33 12.92 -10.15 -3.44
N SER A 34 13.73 -10.88 -2.67
CA SER A 34 13.22 -11.82 -1.68
C SER A 34 12.42 -11.14 -0.57
N LYS A 35 12.64 -9.84 -0.34
CA LYS A 35 11.88 -9.01 0.61
C LYS A 35 10.41 -8.87 0.25
N LEU A 36 9.98 -9.18 -0.99
CA LEU A 36 8.56 -9.33 -1.32
C LEU A 36 7.86 -10.37 -0.43
N ASN A 37 8.59 -11.38 0.06
CA ASN A 37 8.05 -12.37 0.99
C ASN A 37 7.71 -11.76 2.36
N ILE A 38 8.38 -10.68 2.77
CA ILE A 38 8.03 -9.94 3.99
C ILE A 38 6.66 -9.29 3.82
N ILE A 39 6.40 -8.68 2.65
CA ILE A 39 5.10 -8.09 2.34
C ILE A 39 4.03 -9.18 2.36
N ARG A 40 4.24 -10.30 1.66
CA ARG A 40 3.30 -11.45 1.67
C ARG A 40 2.98 -11.93 3.08
N LYS A 41 4.02 -12.12 3.91
CA LYS A 41 3.86 -12.50 5.32
C LYS A 41 3.03 -11.49 6.10
N ASN A 42 3.27 -10.19 5.90
CA ASN A 42 2.47 -9.14 6.54
C ASN A 42 0.99 -9.23 6.11
N LEU A 43 0.71 -9.46 4.82
CA LEU A 43 -0.67 -9.64 4.32
C LEU A 43 -1.38 -10.77 5.06
N ASP A 44 -0.72 -11.91 5.18
CA ASP A 44 -1.25 -13.08 5.88
C ASP A 44 -1.48 -12.80 7.36
N GLU A 45 -0.49 -12.22 8.05
CA GLU A 45 -0.59 -11.85 9.47
C GLU A 45 -1.76 -10.90 9.73
N TYR A 46 -1.94 -9.87 8.90
CA TYR A 46 -3.01 -8.91 9.07
C TYR A 46 -4.39 -9.51 8.72
N ARG A 47 -4.46 -10.44 7.75
CA ARG A 47 -5.70 -11.13 7.37
C ARG A 47 -6.29 -11.95 8.52
N GLN A 48 -5.44 -12.50 9.39
CA GLN A 48 -5.88 -13.30 10.55
C GLN A 48 -6.42 -12.46 11.71
N GLN A 49 -6.31 -11.12 11.66
CA GLN A 49 -6.77 -10.27 12.76
C GLN A 49 -8.30 -10.18 12.81
N ARG A 50 -8.88 -10.56 13.96
CA ARG A 50 -10.35 -10.53 14.19
C ARG A 50 -11.00 -9.18 13.91
N PHE A 51 -10.30 -8.08 14.16
CA PHE A 51 -10.84 -6.72 14.01
C PHE A 51 -9.96 -5.86 13.09
N LEU A 52 -9.85 -6.26 11.82
CA LEU A 52 -9.19 -5.45 10.82
C LEU A 52 -10.16 -4.46 10.17
N LYS A 53 -9.78 -3.19 10.06
CA LYS A 53 -10.61 -2.17 9.40
C LYS A 53 -10.82 -2.55 7.93
N ARG A 54 -12.05 -2.43 7.43
CA ARG A 54 -12.41 -2.70 6.01
C ARG A 54 -11.48 -2.02 5.01
N GLY A 55 -11.01 -0.80 5.33
CA GLY A 55 -10.06 -0.07 4.50
C GLY A 55 -8.75 -0.83 4.26
N PHE A 56 -8.24 -1.46 5.32
CA PHE A 56 -7.00 -2.23 5.32
C PHE A 56 -7.20 -3.59 4.63
N LEU A 57 -8.32 -4.28 4.87
CA LEU A 57 -8.68 -5.51 4.14
C LEU A 57 -8.68 -5.30 2.63
N LEU A 58 -9.33 -4.22 2.18
CA LEU A 58 -9.32 -3.83 0.77
C LEU A 58 -7.91 -3.55 0.22
N ALA A 59 -6.96 -3.10 1.05
CA ALA A 59 -5.57 -2.91 0.59
C ALA A 59 -4.83 -4.25 0.46
N ILE A 60 -5.13 -5.21 1.33
CA ILE A 60 -4.65 -6.59 1.21
C ILE A 60 -5.16 -7.20 -0.10
N GLU A 61 -6.47 -7.12 -0.36
CA GLU A 61 -7.07 -7.63 -1.61
C GLU A 61 -6.44 -7.01 -2.86
N ARG A 62 -6.06 -5.71 -2.81
CA ARG A 62 -5.35 -5.09 -3.95
C ARG A 62 -3.94 -5.62 -4.11
N PHE A 63 -3.24 -5.91 -3.03
CA PHE A 63 -1.94 -6.57 -3.14
C PHE A 63 -2.05 -7.97 -3.74
N ASP A 64 -3.09 -8.73 -3.37
CA ASP A 64 -3.33 -10.06 -3.93
C ASP A 64 -3.39 -9.98 -5.47
N TRP A 65 -4.14 -9.03 -6.02
CA TRP A 65 -4.22 -8.83 -7.47
C TRP A 65 -2.89 -8.44 -8.12
N VAL A 66 -2.09 -7.63 -7.43
CA VAL A 66 -0.75 -7.24 -7.93
C VAL A 66 0.17 -8.45 -7.99
N PHE A 67 0.18 -9.28 -6.96
CA PHE A 67 0.98 -10.51 -6.92
C PHE A 67 0.49 -11.61 -7.86
N GLU A 68 -0.81 -11.67 -8.13
CA GLU A 68 -1.38 -12.57 -9.14
C GLU A 68 -0.99 -12.13 -10.57
N ALA A 69 -0.93 -10.82 -10.82
CA ALA A 69 -0.61 -10.26 -12.13
C ALA A 69 0.89 -10.35 -12.48
N SER A 70 1.77 -10.19 -11.49
CA SER A 70 3.23 -10.30 -11.72
C SER A 70 3.98 -10.81 -10.49
N ASN A 71 5.04 -11.58 -10.79
CA ASN A 71 6.07 -11.97 -9.82
C ASN A 71 7.39 -11.20 -10.00
N ASN A 72 7.46 -10.27 -10.98
CA ASN A 72 8.62 -9.43 -11.18
C ASN A 72 8.62 -8.28 -10.18
N VAL A 73 9.76 -8.08 -9.51
CA VAL A 73 9.93 -7.03 -8.50
C VAL A 73 9.74 -5.62 -9.07
N ASP A 74 10.16 -5.38 -10.31
CA ASP A 74 10.05 -4.08 -10.93
C ASP A 74 8.60 -3.72 -11.25
N ASP A 75 7.83 -4.65 -11.83
CA ASP A 75 6.39 -4.47 -12.08
C ASP A 75 5.63 -4.16 -10.77
N ILE A 76 5.97 -4.89 -9.69
CA ILE A 76 5.36 -4.68 -8.38
C ILE A 76 5.74 -3.30 -7.82
N CYS A 77 7.00 -2.89 -7.97
CA CYS A 77 7.47 -1.57 -7.54
C CYS A 77 6.79 -0.44 -8.33
N GLU A 78 6.64 -0.59 -9.64
CA GLU A 78 5.90 0.34 -10.50
C GLU A 78 4.45 0.45 -10.05
N GLN A 79 3.79 -0.68 -9.76
CA GLN A 79 2.41 -0.68 -9.30
C GLN A 79 2.24 -0.05 -7.91
N ILE A 80 3.23 -0.18 -7.02
CA ILE A 80 3.26 0.52 -5.72
C ILE A 80 3.43 2.03 -5.92
N LEU A 81 4.17 2.47 -6.94
CA LEU A 81 4.42 3.88 -7.24
C LEU A 81 3.36 4.54 -8.13
N ALA A 82 2.54 3.75 -8.84
CA ALA A 82 1.52 4.22 -9.76
C ALA A 82 0.63 5.31 -9.13
N ASP A 83 0.34 6.38 -9.87
CA ASP A 83 -0.59 7.43 -9.43
C ASP A 83 -2.05 7.09 -9.80
N ASP A 84 -2.42 5.83 -9.63
CA ASP A 84 -3.76 5.31 -9.87
C ASP A 84 -4.46 4.98 -8.54
N TYR A 85 -5.64 4.37 -8.63
CA TYR A 85 -6.37 3.94 -7.45
C TYR A 85 -5.60 2.91 -6.62
N ILE A 86 -4.91 1.96 -7.26
CA ILE A 86 -4.22 0.84 -6.61
C ILE A 86 -3.00 1.36 -5.87
N GLY A 87 -2.06 2.01 -6.55
CA GLY A 87 -0.85 2.57 -5.92
C GLY A 87 -1.20 3.56 -4.80
N ASN A 88 -2.17 4.45 -5.01
CA ASN A 88 -2.65 5.33 -3.94
C ASN A 88 -3.32 4.56 -2.78
N ARG A 89 -3.91 3.39 -3.03
CA ARG A 89 -4.42 2.52 -1.96
C ARG A 89 -3.29 1.88 -1.17
N LEU A 90 -2.30 1.29 -1.84
CA LEU A 90 -1.20 0.58 -1.18
C LEU A 90 -0.37 1.53 -0.32
N ARG A 91 0.01 2.70 -0.85
CA ARG A 91 0.82 3.71 -0.14
C ARG A 91 0.14 4.31 1.10
N ARG A 92 -1.19 4.16 1.25
CA ARG A 92 -1.92 4.61 2.46
C ARG A 92 -1.74 3.69 3.67
N TYR A 93 -1.21 2.49 3.48
CA TYR A 93 -1.07 1.47 4.54
C TYR A 93 0.40 1.07 4.71
N PRO A 94 1.25 1.94 5.30
CA PRO A 94 2.69 1.69 5.45
C PRO A 94 3.01 0.42 6.27
N LEU A 95 2.09 -0.03 7.13
CA LEU A 95 2.23 -1.26 7.91
C LEU A 95 2.35 -2.52 7.04
N LEU A 96 1.84 -2.50 5.80
CA LEU A 96 2.00 -3.61 4.85
C LEU A 96 3.48 -3.84 4.47
N PHE A 97 4.31 -2.80 4.59
CA PHE A 97 5.74 -2.82 4.27
C PHE A 97 6.63 -2.95 5.52
N LYS A 98 6.05 -3.24 6.69
CA LYS A 98 6.80 -3.37 7.94
C LYS A 98 7.87 -4.46 7.79
N GLY A 99 9.11 -4.13 8.15
CA GLY A 99 10.25 -5.06 8.08
C GLY A 99 11.01 -5.05 6.75
N VAL A 100 10.53 -4.32 5.74
CA VAL A 100 11.31 -4.02 4.53
C VAL A 100 12.31 -2.90 4.88
N ARG A 101 13.48 -3.27 5.39
CA ARG A 101 14.62 -2.39 5.69
C ARG A 101 15.90 -3.01 5.18
#